data_AF-A0A520B589-F1
#
_entry.id   AF-A0A520B589-F1
#
_cell.length_a   1.000
_cell.length_b   1.000
_cell.length_c   1.000
_cell.angle_alpha   90.00
_cell.angle_beta   90.00
_cell.angle_gamma   90.00
#
_symmetry.space_group_name_H-M   'P 1'
#
loop_
_entity.id
_entity.type
_entity.pdbx_description
1 polymer ?
#
loop_
_entity_poly.entity_id
_entity_poly.type
_entity_poly.pdbx_seq_one_letter_code
_entity_poly.pdbx_strand_id
1 'polypeptide(L)'
;YRRGIYAPSLRHHDGAFHLAVTPVGLKTRLCRAVQVQGPWNCHELDREAFDPALFFDTDGQPYLATSIGSDGAITLLTLSADLRRVTASRQIHYIAGAEGSKLIKRDGMYYLFNAIPRRLAMTVSRARSLPGPWETVNSIDTARTGGHQGAIVDLADGRWWGFVMQDQPAIGRITNFSPIFWRDGWPIWGTPEAPGRVPARATKPVQGQPLAQPATSDEFDEPRLGLQWAWNHNPDDALWSLRERPGHLRLRAGPTEGFWQARNTLTQKGQGPYSRNEVALDLSGLTPGDQCGLGTLGKVNGLAVATREAGGALALQWRRIVDRGDTEAQAEDDGPRVPLPGPRVELRPLLREVHL
;
A
#
# COMPACT_ATOMS: atom_id res chain seq x y z
N TYR A 1 7.09 12.05 6.49
CA TYR A 1 6.07 11.03 6.12
C TYR A 1 6.11 10.77 4.61
N ARG A 2 5.32 9.83 4.06
CA ARG A 2 5.25 9.54 2.60
C ARG A 2 6.54 9.00 1.96
N ARG A 3 7.31 8.23 2.74
CA ARG A 3 8.44 7.41 2.28
C ARG A 3 8.22 5.97 2.77
N GLY A 4 9.26 5.16 2.80
CA GLY A 4 9.18 3.75 3.19
C GLY A 4 9.02 2.89 1.95
N ILE A 5 8.09 1.93 1.97
CA ILE A 5 7.96 0.94 0.91
C ILE A 5 7.03 1.45 -0.19
N TYR A 6 7.58 1.62 -1.40
CA TYR A 6 6.82 1.92 -2.63
C TYR A 6 6.41 0.64 -3.36
N ALA A 7 6.05 0.71 -4.65
CA ALA A 7 5.43 -0.40 -5.37
C ALA A 7 6.34 -1.65 -5.41
N PRO A 8 5.92 -2.78 -4.83
CA PRO A 8 6.70 -4.00 -4.87
C PRO A 8 6.39 -4.83 -6.13
N SER A 9 7.16 -5.89 -6.35
CA SER A 9 6.84 -6.97 -7.28
C SER A 9 6.86 -8.31 -6.55
N LEU A 10 5.76 -9.06 -6.67
CA LEU A 10 5.63 -10.42 -6.15
C LEU A 10 5.53 -11.40 -7.31
N ARG A 11 6.32 -12.47 -7.28
CA ARG A 11 6.30 -13.57 -8.26
C ARG A 11 6.29 -14.91 -7.55
N HIS A 12 5.73 -15.93 -8.20
CA HIS A 12 5.90 -17.31 -7.81
C HIS A 12 6.72 -18.01 -8.90
N HIS A 13 7.86 -18.57 -8.53
CA HIS A 13 8.79 -19.24 -9.44
C HIS A 13 9.56 -20.32 -8.69
N ASP A 14 9.67 -21.50 -9.30
CA ASP A 14 10.38 -22.65 -8.75
C ASP A 14 9.94 -23.01 -7.31
N GLY A 15 8.62 -23.17 -7.14
CA GLY A 15 8.00 -23.57 -5.86
C GLY A 15 8.13 -22.57 -4.72
N ALA A 16 8.52 -21.32 -5.00
CA ALA A 16 8.67 -20.28 -3.98
C ALA A 16 8.10 -18.93 -4.44
N PHE A 17 7.71 -18.13 -3.45
CA PHE A 17 7.39 -16.73 -3.62
C PHE A 17 8.66 -15.89 -3.56
N HIS A 18 8.75 -14.91 -4.46
CA HIS A 18 9.83 -13.95 -4.56
C HIS A 18 9.25 -12.53 -4.56
N LEU A 19 9.75 -11.69 -3.66
CA LEU A 19 9.31 -10.31 -3.47
C LEU A 19 10.50 -9.38 -3.73
N ALA A 20 10.36 -8.46 -4.68
CA ALA A 20 11.27 -7.35 -4.86
C ALA A 20 10.64 -6.08 -4.28
N VAL A 21 11.40 -5.37 -3.45
CA VAL A 21 10.94 -4.15 -2.81
C VAL A 21 12.08 -3.16 -2.63
N THR A 22 11.78 -1.88 -2.85
CA THR A 22 12.77 -0.81 -2.75
C THR A 22 12.24 0.25 -1.77
N PRO A 23 12.71 0.25 -0.52
CA PRO A 23 12.39 1.33 0.38
C PRO A 23 13.03 2.63 -0.11
N VAL A 24 12.29 3.73 -0.09
CA VAL A 24 12.74 5.04 -0.61
C VAL A 24 14.05 5.47 0.04
N GLY A 25 15.06 5.74 -0.79
CA GLY A 25 16.40 6.15 -0.36
C GLY A 25 17.27 5.02 0.18
N LEU A 26 16.82 3.76 0.09
CA LEU A 26 17.57 2.56 0.43
C LEU A 26 17.73 1.65 -0.79
N LYS A 27 18.61 0.66 -0.66
CA LYS A 27 18.85 -0.33 -1.71
C LYS A 27 17.70 -1.32 -1.82
N THR A 28 17.56 -1.88 -3.01
CA THR A 28 16.53 -2.87 -3.31
C THR A 28 16.77 -4.16 -2.54
N ARG A 29 15.69 -4.74 -2.02
CA ARG A 29 15.70 -6.04 -1.35
C ARG A 29 14.95 -7.06 -2.19
N LEU A 30 15.57 -8.23 -2.36
CA LEU A 30 14.95 -9.42 -2.94
C LEU A 30 14.72 -10.43 -1.83
N CYS A 31 13.46 -10.78 -1.60
CA CYS A 31 13.02 -11.67 -0.55
C CYS A 31 12.42 -12.95 -1.11
N ARG A 32 12.66 -14.09 -0.45
CA ARG A 32 12.14 -15.40 -0.84
C ARG A 32 11.44 -16.09 0.33
N ALA A 33 10.33 -16.76 0.05
CA ALA A 33 9.66 -17.66 1.00
C ALA A 33 8.97 -18.82 0.26
N VAL A 34 8.94 -20.02 0.87
CA VAL A 34 8.19 -21.17 0.31
C VAL A 34 6.69 -20.99 0.54
N GLN A 35 6.31 -20.40 1.67
CA GLN A 35 4.94 -20.05 2.01
C GLN A 35 4.78 -18.53 1.93
N VAL A 36 3.65 -18.04 1.42
CA VAL A 36 3.41 -16.59 1.29
C VAL A 36 3.38 -15.88 2.66
N GLN A 37 3.04 -16.61 3.72
CA GLN A 37 3.07 -16.14 5.11
C GLN A 37 4.49 -16.01 5.68
N GLY A 38 5.50 -16.54 4.98
CA GLY A 38 6.89 -16.58 5.43
C GLY A 38 7.28 -17.90 6.11
N PRO A 39 8.43 -17.93 6.81
CA PRO A 39 9.36 -16.82 6.99
C PRO A 39 9.98 -16.38 5.66
N TRP A 40 10.22 -15.07 5.53
CA TRP A 40 10.86 -14.47 4.36
C TRP A 40 12.35 -14.27 4.63
N ASN A 41 13.20 -14.75 3.72
CA ASN A 41 14.63 -14.45 3.72
C ASN A 41 14.89 -13.35 2.70
N CYS A 42 15.46 -12.22 3.12
CA CYS A 42 15.73 -11.06 2.27
C CYS A 42 17.23 -10.83 2.09
N HIS A 43 17.61 -10.53 0.86
CA HIS A 43 18.95 -10.08 0.48
C HIS A 43 18.89 -8.68 -0.12
N GLU A 44 19.82 -7.82 0.26
CA GLU A 44 19.92 -6.46 -0.26
C GLU A 44 20.89 -6.40 -1.44
N LEU A 45 20.45 -5.82 -2.56
CA LEU A 45 21.30 -5.60 -3.74
C LEU A 45 22.29 -4.46 -3.48
N ASP A 46 23.26 -4.28 -4.38
CA ASP A 46 24.27 -3.21 -4.30
C ASP A 46 23.71 -1.81 -4.65
N ARG A 47 22.46 -1.73 -5.13
CA ARG A 47 21.85 -0.52 -5.70
C ARG A 47 20.35 -0.41 -5.43
N GLU A 48 19.84 0.79 -5.65
CA GLU A 48 18.41 1.06 -5.76
C GLU A 48 17.87 0.64 -7.15
N ALA A 49 16.64 0.15 -7.18
CA ALA A 49 15.85 -0.12 -8.38
C ALA A 49 14.42 0.33 -8.08
N PHE A 50 14.08 1.57 -8.47
CA PHE A 50 12.76 2.15 -8.23
C PHE A 50 11.66 1.33 -8.92
N ASP A 51 10.52 1.16 -8.24
CA ASP A 51 9.39 0.33 -8.68
C ASP A 51 9.83 -1.00 -9.31
N PRO A 52 10.50 -1.87 -8.54
CA PRO A 52 11.14 -3.06 -9.06
C PRO A 52 10.12 -4.01 -9.70
N ALA A 53 10.45 -4.54 -10.87
CA ALA A 53 9.64 -5.46 -11.63
C ALA A 53 10.39 -6.78 -11.83
N LEU A 54 10.28 -7.69 -10.87
CA LEU A 54 10.94 -8.98 -10.93
C LEU A 54 10.29 -9.83 -12.02
N PHE A 55 11.12 -10.48 -12.83
CA PHE A 55 10.71 -11.32 -13.94
C PHE A 55 11.67 -12.51 -14.07
N PHE A 56 11.12 -13.71 -14.21
CA PHE A 56 11.88 -14.91 -14.53
C PHE A 56 11.51 -15.28 -15.96
N ASP A 57 12.50 -15.33 -16.86
CA ASP A 57 12.26 -15.72 -18.24
C ASP A 57 12.09 -17.24 -18.37
N THR A 58 11.73 -17.72 -19.55
CA THR A 58 11.43 -19.14 -19.83
C THR A 58 12.63 -20.06 -19.67
N ASP A 59 13.85 -19.52 -19.76
CA ASP A 59 15.10 -20.23 -19.48
C ASP A 59 15.49 -20.20 -17.99
N GLY A 60 14.66 -19.59 -17.14
CA GLY A 60 14.91 -19.43 -15.71
C GLY A 60 15.79 -18.22 -15.36
N GLN A 61 16.29 -17.45 -16.34
CA GLN A 61 17.13 -16.29 -16.07
C GLN A 61 16.31 -15.19 -15.35
N PRO A 62 16.72 -14.77 -14.14
CA PRO A 62 16.06 -13.69 -13.43
C PRO A 62 16.48 -12.31 -13.93
N TYR A 63 15.50 -11.41 -14.02
CA TYR A 63 15.65 -10.01 -14.39
C TYR A 63 14.87 -9.11 -13.45
N LEU A 64 15.31 -7.86 -13.32
CA LEU A 64 14.61 -6.80 -12.60
C LEU A 64 14.50 -5.57 -13.50
N ALA A 65 13.30 -5.27 -14.02
CA ALA A 65 13.08 -4.01 -14.70
C ALA A 65 12.78 -2.90 -13.69
N THR A 66 13.25 -1.69 -13.96
CA THR A 66 13.11 -0.52 -13.08
C THR A 66 13.04 0.76 -13.90
N SER A 67 12.22 1.72 -13.44
CA SER A 67 12.07 3.03 -14.06
C SER A 67 11.47 4.00 -13.04
N ILE A 68 11.86 5.27 -13.11
CA ILE A 68 11.38 6.34 -12.22
C ILE A 68 10.71 7.45 -13.04
N GLY A 69 9.55 7.91 -12.58
CA GLY A 69 8.69 8.82 -13.34
C GLY A 69 9.23 10.25 -13.52
N SER A 70 10.34 10.60 -12.86
CA SER A 70 11.07 11.85 -13.10
C SER A 70 11.86 11.84 -14.42
N ASP A 71 12.18 10.66 -14.95
CA ASP A 71 12.95 10.45 -16.18
C ASP A 71 12.14 9.62 -17.19
N GLY A 72 11.98 8.32 -16.92
CA GLY A 72 11.29 7.38 -17.82
C GLY A 72 12.20 6.46 -18.62
N ALA A 73 13.52 6.46 -18.38
CA ALA A 73 14.39 5.38 -18.84
C ALA A 73 14.00 4.06 -18.16
N ILE A 74 13.80 3.01 -18.95
CA ILE A 74 13.46 1.68 -18.46
C ILE A 74 14.74 0.84 -18.54
N THR A 75 15.28 0.52 -17.36
CA THR A 75 16.50 -0.27 -17.22
C THR A 75 16.15 -1.70 -16.82
N LEU A 76 16.75 -2.67 -17.52
CA LEU A 76 16.71 -4.07 -17.19
C LEU A 76 18.02 -4.48 -16.51
N LEU A 77 17.91 -4.96 -15.27
CA LEU A 77 19.01 -5.55 -14.54
C LEU A 77 18.95 -7.06 -14.74
N THR A 78 20.06 -7.66 -15.16
CA THR A 78 20.23 -9.12 -15.16
C THR A 78 20.70 -9.53 -13.78
N LEU A 79 20.04 -10.53 -13.18
CA LEU A 79 20.37 -11.01 -11.85
C LEU A 79 21.13 -12.34 -11.93
N SER A 80 21.94 -12.62 -10.91
CA SER A 80 22.46 -13.97 -10.67
C SER A 80 21.33 -14.91 -10.28
N ALA A 81 21.50 -16.21 -10.54
CA ALA A 81 20.49 -17.23 -10.27
C ALA A 81 20.04 -17.30 -8.80
N ASP A 82 20.95 -16.99 -7.86
CA ASP A 82 20.66 -16.92 -6.42
C ASP A 82 19.99 -15.60 -5.99
N LEU A 83 19.72 -14.69 -6.93
CA LEU A 83 19.13 -13.37 -6.74
C LEU A 83 19.94 -12.45 -5.82
N ARG A 84 21.26 -12.66 -5.70
CA ARG A 84 22.09 -11.87 -4.77
C ARG A 84 22.84 -10.71 -5.42
N ARG A 85 23.06 -10.76 -6.72
CA ARG A 85 23.87 -9.79 -7.45
C ARG A 85 23.26 -9.41 -8.78
N VAL A 86 23.43 -8.16 -9.15
CA VAL A 86 23.23 -7.67 -10.51
C VAL A 86 24.49 -8.01 -11.32
N THR A 87 24.33 -8.74 -12.41
CA THR A 87 25.42 -9.18 -13.30
C THR A 87 25.54 -8.33 -14.55
N ALA A 88 24.45 -7.69 -14.98
CA ALA A 88 24.44 -6.72 -16.08
C ALA A 88 23.32 -5.68 -15.90
N SER A 89 23.47 -4.53 -16.53
CA SER A 89 22.50 -3.44 -16.52
C SER A 89 22.40 -2.84 -17.92
N ARG A 90 21.19 -2.75 -18.47
CA ARG A 90 20.95 -2.21 -19.81
C ARG A 90 19.66 -1.42 -19.86
N GLN A 91 19.69 -0.22 -20.41
CA GLN A 91 18.46 0.46 -20.82
C GLN A 91 17.85 -0.29 -22.02
N ILE A 92 16.61 -0.75 -21.86
CA ILE A 92 15.91 -1.55 -22.87
C ILE A 92 14.83 -0.77 -23.61
N HIS A 93 14.32 0.30 -22.99
CA HIS A 93 13.28 1.15 -23.56
C HIS A 93 13.31 2.54 -22.94
N TYR A 94 12.61 3.49 -23.55
CA TYR A 94 12.43 4.84 -23.02
C TYR A 94 11.01 5.32 -23.30
N ILE A 95 10.31 5.74 -22.25
CA ILE A 95 9.00 6.37 -22.32
C ILE A 95 9.02 7.51 -21.30
N ALA A 96 8.97 8.76 -21.77
CA ALA A 96 9.10 9.93 -20.89
C ALA A 96 8.11 9.86 -19.71
N GLY A 97 8.64 9.91 -18.49
CA GLY A 97 7.87 9.86 -17.25
C GLY A 97 7.27 8.49 -16.90
N ALA A 98 7.77 7.40 -17.49
CA ALA A 98 7.40 6.06 -17.11
C ALA A 98 7.93 5.65 -15.73
N GLU A 99 7.12 4.90 -15.00
CA GLU A 99 7.51 4.19 -13.78
C GLU A 99 6.68 2.91 -13.63
N GLY A 100 6.70 2.29 -12.44
CA GLY A 100 5.74 1.26 -12.11
C GLY A 100 5.89 -0.03 -12.92
N SER A 101 7.05 -0.26 -13.54
CA SER A 101 7.29 -1.33 -14.52
C SER A 101 6.70 -2.67 -14.08
N LYS A 102 6.11 -3.42 -15.02
CA LYS A 102 5.75 -4.84 -14.85
C LYS A 102 6.02 -5.57 -16.15
N LEU A 103 6.60 -6.76 -16.08
CA LEU A 103 7.02 -7.53 -17.26
C LEU A 103 6.36 -8.91 -17.23
N ILE A 104 5.84 -9.36 -18.37
CA ILE A 104 5.37 -10.74 -18.59
C ILE A 104 5.83 -11.23 -19.96
N LYS A 105 5.73 -12.53 -20.20
CA LYS A 105 5.94 -13.15 -21.51
C LYS A 105 4.73 -14.00 -21.87
N ARG A 106 4.24 -13.86 -23.10
CA ARG A 106 3.09 -14.60 -23.64
C ARG A 106 3.30 -14.82 -25.14
N ASP A 107 3.09 -16.05 -25.61
CA ASP A 107 3.18 -16.41 -27.04
C ASP A 107 4.48 -15.94 -27.72
N GLY A 108 5.61 -16.09 -27.04
CA GLY A 108 6.93 -15.67 -27.55
C GLY A 108 7.15 -14.15 -27.59
N MET A 109 6.23 -13.35 -27.06
CA MET A 109 6.34 -11.90 -26.94
C MET A 109 6.51 -11.49 -25.48
N TYR A 110 7.39 -10.52 -25.23
CA TYR A 110 7.49 -9.82 -23.96
C TYR A 110 6.51 -8.65 -23.94
N TYR A 111 5.85 -8.43 -22.81
CA TYR A 111 4.96 -7.30 -22.58
C TYR A 111 5.41 -6.53 -21.35
N LEU A 112 5.68 -5.25 -21.53
CA LEU A 112 6.10 -4.33 -20.50
C LEU A 112 4.99 -3.31 -20.23
N PHE A 113 4.55 -3.22 -18.97
CA PHE A 113 3.54 -2.28 -18.50
C PHE A 113 4.23 -1.16 -17.73
N ASN A 114 3.86 0.09 -17.99
CA ASN A 114 4.39 1.24 -17.27
C ASN A 114 3.29 2.22 -16.93
N ALA A 115 3.28 2.70 -15.68
CA ALA A 115 2.46 3.84 -15.31
C ALA A 115 3.10 5.14 -15.82
N ILE A 116 2.26 6.12 -16.11
CA ILE A 116 2.60 7.49 -16.48
C ILE A 116 1.89 8.41 -15.47
N PRO A 117 2.46 8.62 -14.26
CA PRO A 117 1.74 9.22 -13.13
C PRO A 117 1.23 10.63 -13.43
N ARG A 118 2.03 11.44 -14.13
CA ARG A 118 1.65 12.80 -14.54
C ARG A 118 0.39 12.86 -15.41
N ARG A 119 0.01 11.73 -16.03
CA ARG A 119 -1.19 11.60 -16.86
C ARG A 119 -2.28 10.76 -16.21
N LEU A 120 -2.02 10.18 -15.03
CA LEU A 120 -2.85 9.13 -14.45
C LEU A 120 -3.23 8.10 -15.52
N ALA A 121 -2.21 7.57 -16.21
CA ALA A 121 -2.37 6.62 -17.31
C ALA A 121 -1.34 5.48 -17.26
N MET A 122 -1.55 4.44 -18.05
CA MET A 122 -0.64 3.30 -18.22
C MET A 122 -0.43 3.00 -19.71
N THR A 123 0.80 2.71 -20.09
CA THR A 123 1.18 2.20 -21.40
C THR A 123 1.44 0.70 -21.34
N VAL A 124 1.31 0.04 -22.50
CA VAL A 124 1.80 -1.33 -22.71
C VAL A 124 2.73 -1.32 -23.91
N SER A 125 3.89 -1.91 -23.74
CA SER A 125 4.87 -2.13 -24.79
C SER A 125 5.03 -3.62 -25.06
N ARG A 126 5.33 -4.00 -26.30
CA ARG A 126 5.65 -5.39 -26.66
C ARG A 126 6.91 -5.50 -27.52
N ALA A 127 7.66 -6.57 -27.34
CA ALA A 127 8.85 -6.88 -28.13
C ALA A 127 9.05 -8.40 -28.24
N ARG A 128 9.77 -8.84 -29.29
CA ARG A 128 10.20 -10.25 -29.44
C ARG A 128 11.44 -10.58 -28.61
N SER A 129 12.17 -9.57 -28.15
CA SER A 129 13.36 -9.72 -27.32
C SER A 129 13.40 -8.63 -26.25
N LEU A 130 13.98 -8.93 -25.09
CA LEU A 130 14.12 -7.97 -23.99
C LEU A 130 14.91 -6.70 -24.39
N PRO A 131 15.97 -6.78 -25.21
CA PRO A 131 16.61 -5.60 -25.81
C PRO A 131 15.73 -4.71 -26.70
N GLY A 132 14.53 -5.16 -27.08
CA GLY A 132 13.65 -4.50 -28.03
C GLY A 132 13.87 -4.96 -29.49
N PRO A 133 13.47 -4.14 -30.48
CA PRO A 133 12.76 -2.88 -30.31
C PRO A 133 11.36 -3.08 -29.70
N TRP A 134 10.89 -2.09 -28.94
CA TRP A 134 9.60 -2.12 -28.27
C TRP A 134 8.57 -1.28 -29.02
N GLU A 135 7.46 -1.90 -29.42
CA GLU A 135 6.25 -1.20 -29.88
C GLU A 135 5.43 -0.79 -28.66
N THR A 136 4.86 0.42 -28.61
CA THR A 136 4.14 0.93 -27.42
C THR A 136 2.77 1.50 -27.77
N VAL A 137 1.76 1.19 -26.95
CA VAL A 137 0.41 1.75 -27.04
C VAL A 137 -0.04 2.32 -25.70
N ASN A 138 -0.92 3.32 -25.74
CA ASN A 138 -1.66 3.77 -24.56
C ASN A 138 -2.70 2.71 -24.21
N SER A 139 -2.66 2.17 -22.98
CA SER A 139 -3.55 1.11 -22.54
C SER A 139 -4.78 1.68 -21.84
N ILE A 140 -4.56 2.30 -20.69
CA ILE A 140 -5.63 2.80 -19.80
C ILE A 140 -5.27 4.14 -19.18
N ASP A 141 -6.29 4.88 -18.76
CA ASP A 141 -6.20 6.11 -17.99
C ASP A 141 -7.38 6.27 -17.01
N THR A 142 -7.20 7.04 -15.95
CA THR A 142 -8.22 7.23 -14.91
C THR A 142 -9.52 7.83 -15.46
N ALA A 143 -9.43 8.84 -16.34
CA ALA A 143 -10.59 9.60 -16.80
C ALA A 143 -11.50 8.80 -17.74
N ARG A 144 -10.90 8.03 -18.66
CA ARG A 144 -11.61 7.29 -19.71
C ARG A 144 -11.83 5.84 -19.34
N THR A 145 -10.86 5.18 -18.72
CA THR A 145 -10.92 3.72 -18.56
C THR A 145 -11.08 3.29 -17.11
N GLY A 146 -10.73 4.14 -16.14
CA GLY A 146 -10.84 3.83 -14.71
C GLY A 146 -9.62 3.11 -14.16
N GLY A 147 -8.40 3.55 -14.45
CA GLY A 147 -7.20 3.05 -13.77
C GLY A 147 -5.91 3.47 -14.44
N HIS A 148 -4.79 3.42 -13.70
CA HIS A 148 -3.53 4.00 -14.20
C HIS A 148 -2.21 3.33 -13.80
N GLN A 149 -2.23 2.36 -12.90
CA GLN A 149 -1.06 1.53 -12.60
C GLN A 149 -1.51 0.16 -12.15
N GLY A 150 -0.92 -0.90 -12.70
CA GLY A 150 -1.39 -2.25 -12.45
C GLY A 150 -0.55 -3.31 -13.15
N ALA A 151 -1.05 -4.53 -13.14
CA ALA A 151 -0.53 -5.63 -13.95
C ALA A 151 -1.66 -6.55 -14.38
N ILE A 152 -1.33 -7.53 -15.22
CA ILE A 152 -2.24 -8.60 -15.62
C ILE A 152 -1.70 -9.96 -15.19
N VAL A 153 -2.61 -10.92 -15.06
CA VAL A 153 -2.37 -12.30 -14.64
C VAL A 153 -3.26 -13.22 -15.45
N ASP A 154 -2.73 -14.37 -15.83
CA ASP A 154 -3.47 -15.47 -16.42
C ASP A 154 -4.09 -16.35 -15.32
N LEU A 155 -5.21 -16.95 -15.66
CA LEU A 155 -5.88 -17.95 -14.83
C LEU A 155 -5.61 -19.35 -15.39
N ALA A 156 -5.75 -20.36 -14.54
CA ALA A 156 -5.57 -21.76 -14.93
C ALA A 156 -6.50 -22.23 -16.07
N ASP A 157 -7.62 -21.53 -16.29
CA ASP A 157 -8.57 -21.79 -17.38
C ASP A 157 -8.30 -20.98 -18.65
N GLY A 158 -7.15 -20.30 -18.72
CA GLY A 158 -6.69 -19.52 -19.88
C GLY A 158 -7.29 -18.12 -19.99
N ARG A 159 -8.21 -17.72 -19.10
CA ARG A 159 -8.71 -16.34 -19.04
C ARG A 159 -7.63 -15.42 -18.47
N TRP A 160 -7.72 -14.13 -18.81
CA TRP A 160 -6.82 -13.10 -18.31
C TRP A 160 -7.58 -12.07 -17.47
N TRP A 161 -6.93 -11.63 -16.41
CA TRP A 161 -7.45 -10.60 -15.51
C TRP A 161 -6.36 -9.59 -15.20
N GLY A 162 -6.78 -8.37 -14.89
CA GLY A 162 -5.93 -7.28 -14.48
C GLY A 162 -6.31 -6.79 -13.10
N PHE A 163 -5.32 -6.31 -12.35
CA PHE A 163 -5.53 -5.50 -11.16
C PHE A 163 -4.91 -4.13 -11.41
N VAL A 164 -5.64 -3.08 -11.06
CA VAL A 164 -5.26 -1.71 -11.35
C VAL A 164 -5.67 -0.80 -10.21
N MET A 165 -4.84 0.19 -9.89
CA MET A 165 -5.21 1.18 -8.89
C MET A 165 -6.08 2.28 -9.49
N GLN A 166 -7.05 2.73 -8.69
CA GLN A 166 -7.86 3.92 -8.91
C GLN A 166 -7.68 4.87 -7.74
N ASP A 167 -7.46 6.14 -8.04
CA ASP A 167 -7.36 7.18 -7.02
C ASP A 167 -8.76 7.56 -6.57
N GLN A 168 -9.02 7.44 -5.27
CA GLN A 168 -10.24 7.89 -4.61
C GLN A 168 -9.86 8.96 -3.57
N PRO A 169 -10.79 9.86 -3.19
CA PRO A 169 -10.46 11.01 -2.35
C PRO A 169 -9.87 10.63 -0.97
N ALA A 170 -10.71 10.37 0.03
CA ALA A 170 -10.24 10.19 1.40
C ALA A 170 -9.72 8.77 1.67
N ILE A 171 -10.28 7.77 0.99
CA ILE A 171 -9.90 6.35 1.16
C ILE A 171 -8.54 6.02 0.49
N GLY A 172 -8.03 6.92 -0.36
CA GLY A 172 -6.75 6.77 -1.05
C GLY A 172 -6.86 5.92 -2.32
N ARG A 173 -5.79 5.18 -2.64
CA ARG A 173 -5.71 4.40 -3.89
C ARG A 173 -6.27 3.00 -3.67
N ILE A 174 -7.41 2.70 -4.28
CA ILE A 174 -8.05 1.38 -4.20
C ILE A 174 -7.57 0.48 -5.33
N THR A 175 -7.50 -0.83 -5.08
CA THR A 175 -7.23 -1.82 -6.13
C THR A 175 -8.56 -2.29 -6.73
N ASN A 176 -8.71 -2.15 -8.03
CA ASN A 176 -9.84 -2.66 -8.78
C ASN A 176 -9.41 -3.80 -9.72
N PHE A 177 -10.32 -4.72 -10.01
CA PHE A 177 -10.07 -5.87 -10.89
C PHE A 177 -10.85 -5.73 -12.19
N SER A 178 -10.24 -6.16 -13.29
CA SER A 178 -10.84 -6.10 -14.62
C SER A 178 -10.61 -7.40 -15.38
N PRO A 179 -11.59 -7.91 -16.14
CA PRO A 179 -11.28 -8.86 -17.20
C PRO A 179 -10.32 -8.22 -18.20
N ILE A 180 -9.50 -9.07 -18.83
CA ILE A 180 -8.61 -8.74 -19.94
C ILE A 180 -8.95 -9.68 -21.08
N PHE A 181 -9.17 -9.13 -22.27
CA PHE A 181 -9.24 -9.91 -23.49
C PHE A 181 -8.13 -9.49 -24.45
N TRP A 182 -7.75 -10.37 -25.37
CA TRP A 182 -6.67 -10.12 -26.32
C TRP A 182 -7.24 -9.80 -27.69
N ARG A 183 -6.73 -8.75 -28.33
CA ARG A 183 -7.07 -8.37 -29.71
C ARG A 183 -5.80 -7.92 -30.42
N ASP A 184 -5.52 -8.49 -31.60
CA ASP A 184 -4.33 -8.20 -32.41
C ASP A 184 -3.00 -8.29 -31.63
N GLY A 185 -2.94 -9.24 -30.69
CA GLY A 185 -1.78 -9.47 -29.83
C GLY A 185 -1.56 -8.40 -28.75
N TRP A 186 -2.56 -7.59 -28.43
CA TRP A 186 -2.54 -6.61 -27.33
C TRP A 186 -3.55 -6.96 -26.23
N PRO A 187 -3.21 -6.76 -24.95
CA PRO A 187 -4.15 -6.92 -23.86
C PRO A 187 -5.08 -5.71 -23.79
N ILE A 188 -6.38 -5.94 -23.80
CA ILE A 188 -7.42 -4.92 -23.70
C ILE A 188 -8.16 -5.07 -22.38
N TRP A 189 -8.22 -3.99 -21.61
CA TRP A 189 -8.95 -3.93 -20.34
C TRP A 189 -10.45 -3.88 -20.57
N GLY A 190 -11.20 -4.65 -19.79
CA GLY A 190 -12.67 -4.72 -19.88
C GLY A 190 -13.14 -5.99 -20.60
N THR A 191 -14.36 -5.93 -21.12
CA THR A 191 -14.95 -7.04 -21.90
C THR A 191 -14.97 -6.70 -23.39
N PRO A 192 -15.19 -7.69 -24.29
CA PRO A 192 -15.38 -7.41 -25.71
C PRO A 192 -16.50 -6.39 -26.00
N GLU A 193 -17.55 -6.35 -25.17
CA GLU A 193 -18.69 -5.43 -25.28
C GLU A 193 -18.36 -4.03 -24.75
N ALA A 194 -17.38 -3.90 -23.86
CA ALA A 194 -16.94 -2.65 -23.26
C ALA A 194 -15.40 -2.53 -23.24
N PRO A 195 -14.74 -2.47 -24.42
CA PRO A 195 -13.30 -2.45 -24.51
C PRO A 195 -12.72 -1.13 -23.99
N GLY A 196 -11.61 -1.22 -23.26
CA GLY A 196 -10.97 -0.08 -22.62
C GLY A 196 -11.76 0.46 -21.42
N ARG A 197 -12.57 -0.35 -20.75
CA ARG A 197 -13.32 0.05 -19.55
C ARG A 197 -13.05 -0.93 -18.41
N VAL A 198 -12.40 -0.44 -17.36
CA VAL A 198 -12.29 -1.12 -16.08
C VAL A 198 -13.67 -1.03 -15.41
N PRO A 199 -14.37 -2.14 -15.22
CA PRO A 199 -15.74 -2.11 -14.71
C PRO A 199 -15.78 -1.72 -13.22
N ALA A 200 -16.81 -0.99 -12.82
CA ALA A 200 -17.09 -0.75 -11.39
C ALA A 200 -17.56 -2.01 -10.65
N ARG A 201 -18.13 -2.97 -11.39
CA ARG A 201 -18.57 -4.28 -10.90
C ARG A 201 -18.26 -5.35 -11.93
N ALA A 202 -17.65 -6.44 -11.50
CA ALA A 202 -17.38 -7.60 -12.35
C ALA A 202 -17.66 -8.90 -11.59
N THR A 203 -18.03 -9.94 -12.34
CA THR A 203 -18.08 -11.31 -11.81
C THR A 203 -16.69 -11.73 -11.38
N LYS A 204 -16.51 -12.25 -10.16
CA LYS A 204 -15.19 -12.69 -9.68
C LYS A 204 -14.53 -13.68 -10.67
N PRO A 205 -13.22 -13.59 -10.92
CA PRO A 205 -12.52 -14.55 -11.79
C PRO A 205 -12.64 -15.98 -11.27
N VAL A 206 -12.41 -16.16 -9.97
CA VAL A 206 -12.44 -17.46 -9.29
C VAL A 206 -13.74 -17.59 -8.52
N GLN A 207 -14.52 -18.62 -8.85
CA GLN A 207 -15.84 -18.90 -8.27
C GLN A 207 -15.74 -19.89 -7.10
N GLY A 208 -16.82 -20.02 -6.33
CA GLY A 208 -16.95 -21.02 -5.27
C GLY A 208 -16.14 -20.75 -3.99
N GLN A 209 -15.45 -19.61 -3.90
CA GLN A 209 -14.75 -19.19 -2.69
C GLN A 209 -15.72 -18.50 -1.72
N PRO A 210 -15.60 -18.76 -0.39
CA PRO A 210 -16.41 -18.06 0.58
C PRO A 210 -16.15 -16.56 0.54
N LEU A 211 -17.14 -15.77 0.95
CA LEU A 211 -16.92 -14.36 1.21
C LEU A 211 -15.93 -14.22 2.37
N ALA A 212 -14.87 -13.46 2.15
CA ALA A 212 -13.89 -13.10 3.17
C ALA A 212 -13.71 -11.58 3.17
N GLN A 213 -13.51 -11.02 4.35
CA GLN A 213 -13.14 -9.64 4.56
C GLN A 213 -11.94 -9.59 5.51
N PRO A 214 -11.07 -8.57 5.41
CA PRO A 214 -10.03 -8.36 6.41
C PRO A 214 -10.65 -8.28 7.82
N ALA A 215 -9.91 -8.75 8.84
CA ALA A 215 -10.32 -8.54 10.22
C ALA A 215 -10.47 -7.03 10.52
N THR A 216 -11.38 -6.69 11.42
CA THR A 216 -11.71 -5.29 11.77
C THR A 216 -11.58 -5.06 13.26
N SER A 217 -12.57 -5.53 14.04
CA SER A 217 -12.60 -5.41 15.50
C SER A 217 -11.57 -6.31 16.17
N ASP A 218 -11.14 -5.90 17.36
CA ASP A 218 -10.21 -6.64 18.19
C ASP A 218 -10.51 -6.35 19.66
N GLU A 219 -10.89 -7.38 20.42
CA GLU A 219 -11.10 -7.30 21.88
C GLU A 219 -9.77 -7.44 22.65
N PHE A 220 -8.65 -7.66 21.95
CA PHE A 220 -7.31 -7.79 22.54
C PHE A 220 -7.16 -8.93 23.55
N ASP A 221 -7.94 -10.00 23.39
CA ASP A 221 -7.85 -11.23 24.19
C ASP A 221 -6.59 -12.05 23.85
N GLU A 222 -6.11 -11.93 22.62
CA GLU A 222 -4.92 -12.63 22.15
C GLU A 222 -3.63 -11.88 22.54
N PRO A 223 -2.54 -12.58 22.89
CA PRO A 223 -1.29 -11.94 23.31
C PRO A 223 -0.44 -11.41 22.13
N ARG A 224 -1.07 -11.25 20.96
CA ARG A 224 -0.49 -10.74 19.71
C ARG A 224 -1.53 -9.90 18.97
N LEU A 225 -1.08 -8.83 18.32
CA LEU A 225 -1.96 -8.03 17.48
C LEU A 225 -2.40 -8.84 16.26
N GLY A 226 -3.68 -8.72 15.89
CA GLY A 226 -4.18 -9.25 14.63
C GLY A 226 -3.60 -8.52 13.40
N LEU A 227 -3.64 -9.19 12.24
CA LEU A 227 -3.07 -8.69 10.97
C LEU A 227 -3.75 -7.43 10.42
N GLN A 228 -4.90 -7.04 10.97
CA GLN A 228 -5.59 -5.82 10.62
C GLN A 228 -4.91 -4.55 11.14
N TRP A 229 -4.00 -4.71 12.10
CA TRP A 229 -3.27 -3.60 12.69
C TRP A 229 -1.92 -3.37 12.02
N ALA A 230 -1.58 -2.09 11.87
CA ALA A 230 -0.27 -1.64 11.45
C ALA A 230 0.19 -0.51 12.37
N TRP A 231 1.47 -0.52 12.74
CA TRP A 231 2.08 0.62 13.40
C TRP A 231 2.37 1.72 12.38
N ASN A 232 2.08 2.95 12.76
CA ASN A 232 2.62 4.10 12.07
C ASN A 232 4.12 4.19 12.37
N HIS A 233 4.95 3.77 11.40
CA HIS A 233 6.40 3.56 11.55
C HIS A 233 6.74 2.48 12.60
N ASN A 234 8.01 2.39 13.00
CA ASN A 234 8.48 1.35 13.91
C ASN A 234 8.01 1.61 15.35
N PRO A 235 7.34 0.65 16.01
CA PRO A 235 6.93 0.77 17.40
C PRO A 235 8.13 0.72 18.35
N ASP A 236 7.93 1.23 19.56
CA ASP A 236 8.73 0.96 20.74
C ASP A 236 8.07 -0.14 21.56
N ASP A 237 8.64 -1.35 21.53
CA ASP A 237 8.07 -2.53 22.18
C ASP A 237 8.06 -2.44 23.71
N ALA A 238 8.78 -1.47 24.32
CA ALA A 238 8.69 -1.19 25.75
C ALA A 238 7.43 -0.40 26.14
N LEU A 239 6.78 0.25 25.17
CA LEU A 239 5.67 1.19 25.40
C LEU A 239 4.30 0.63 24.99
N TRP A 240 4.21 -0.65 24.62
CA TRP A 240 2.91 -1.31 24.39
C TRP A 240 2.87 -2.72 24.95
N SER A 241 1.67 -3.20 25.30
CA SER A 241 1.50 -4.57 25.80
C SER A 241 0.07 -5.07 25.63
N LEU A 242 -0.07 -6.34 25.23
CA LEU A 242 -1.32 -7.11 25.31
C LEU A 242 -1.35 -8.08 26.51
N ARG A 243 -0.24 -8.14 27.27
CA ARG A 243 -0.03 -9.13 28.34
C ARG A 243 -0.14 -8.53 29.73
N GLU A 244 0.10 -7.22 29.86
CA GLU A 244 0.06 -6.54 31.15
C GLU A 244 -1.35 -6.52 31.76
N ARG A 245 -2.38 -6.43 30.93
CA ARG A 245 -3.78 -6.55 31.32
C ARG A 245 -4.52 -7.31 30.21
N PRO A 246 -4.79 -8.63 30.37
CA PRO A 246 -5.51 -9.42 29.38
C PRO A 246 -6.84 -8.77 28.95
N GLY A 247 -7.21 -8.92 27.67
CA GLY A 247 -8.38 -8.28 27.06
C GLY A 247 -8.22 -6.78 26.82
N HIS A 248 -6.99 -6.25 26.87
CA HIS A 248 -6.70 -4.83 26.67
C HIS A 248 -5.39 -4.62 25.93
N LEU A 249 -5.39 -3.73 24.93
CA LEU A 249 -4.16 -3.08 24.46
C LEU A 249 -3.78 -1.96 25.43
N ARG A 250 -2.58 -2.05 26.00
CA ARG A 250 -1.97 -0.97 26.76
C ARG A 250 -0.98 -0.22 25.90
N LEU A 251 -1.15 1.11 25.82
CA LEU A 251 -0.17 2.04 25.27
C LEU A 251 0.32 2.93 26.42
N ARG A 252 1.64 3.04 26.59
CA ARG A 252 2.27 3.93 27.58
C ARG A 252 2.69 5.21 26.85
N ALA A 253 2.38 6.36 27.44
CA ALA A 253 2.83 7.63 26.90
C ALA A 253 4.37 7.65 26.85
N GLY A 254 4.90 7.99 25.69
CA GLY A 254 6.34 8.21 25.47
C GLY A 254 6.59 9.68 25.14
N PRO A 255 7.81 10.18 25.35
CA PRO A 255 8.17 11.54 24.96
C PRO A 255 8.03 11.70 23.44
N THR A 256 7.48 12.83 23.01
CA THR A 256 7.34 13.19 21.60
C THR A 256 7.41 14.71 21.43
N GLU A 257 7.86 15.15 20.26
CA GLU A 257 7.86 16.57 19.87
C GLU A 257 6.53 17.00 19.23
N GLY A 258 5.65 16.04 18.92
CA GLY A 258 4.35 16.33 18.33
C GLY A 258 3.61 15.10 17.82
N PHE A 259 2.46 15.33 17.19
CA PHE A 259 1.59 14.27 16.67
C PHE A 259 2.30 13.35 15.65
N TRP A 260 3.08 13.92 14.75
CA TRP A 260 3.74 13.15 13.68
C TRP A 260 4.92 12.31 14.17
N GLN A 261 5.56 12.72 15.26
CA GLN A 261 6.71 12.03 15.87
C GLN A 261 6.30 11.02 16.94
N ALA A 262 5.01 11.00 17.34
CA ALA A 262 4.51 10.10 18.36
C ALA A 262 4.61 8.63 17.91
N ARG A 263 5.40 7.84 18.65
CA ARG A 263 5.52 6.40 18.44
C ARG A 263 4.29 5.66 18.97
N ASN A 264 4.16 4.40 18.57
CA ASN A 264 3.07 3.50 19.00
C ASN A 264 1.67 4.03 18.67
N THR A 265 1.56 4.78 17.57
CA THR A 265 0.27 5.08 16.95
C THR A 265 -0.18 3.84 16.18
N LEU A 266 -1.08 3.07 16.77
CA LEU A 266 -1.68 1.89 16.13
C LEU A 266 -2.74 2.34 15.12
N THR A 267 -2.73 1.74 13.93
CA THR A 267 -3.61 2.12 12.83
C THR A 267 -4.21 0.92 12.14
N GLN A 268 -5.38 1.13 11.53
CA GLN A 268 -6.02 0.22 10.59
C GLN A 268 -6.39 1.03 9.34
N LYS A 269 -6.42 0.40 8.17
CA LYS A 269 -6.90 1.06 6.94
C LYS A 269 -8.37 1.45 7.11
N GLY A 270 -8.73 2.66 6.71
CA GLY A 270 -10.13 3.05 6.58
C GLY A 270 -10.88 2.10 5.64
N GLN A 271 -12.13 1.80 5.95
CA GLN A 271 -13.02 0.99 5.11
C GLN A 271 -14.13 1.86 4.55
N GLY A 272 -14.38 1.75 3.24
CA GLY A 272 -15.36 2.55 2.51
C GLY A 272 -16.55 1.71 2.04
N PRO A 273 -17.65 2.37 1.61
CA PRO A 273 -17.83 3.82 1.55
C PRO A 273 -18.19 4.47 2.91
N TYR A 274 -18.46 3.63 3.93
CA TYR A 274 -18.76 4.06 5.29
C TYR A 274 -17.99 3.18 6.28
N SER A 275 -17.45 3.79 7.33
CA SER A 275 -16.90 3.05 8.47
C SER A 275 -17.26 3.74 9.79
N ARG A 276 -17.38 2.93 10.82
CA ARG A 276 -17.53 3.38 12.21
C ARG A 276 -16.42 2.75 13.00
N ASN A 277 -15.70 3.58 13.76
CA ASN A 277 -14.67 3.11 14.67
C ASN A 277 -15.18 3.32 16.09
N GLU A 278 -14.97 2.34 16.95
CA GLU A 278 -15.38 2.39 18.35
C GLU A 278 -14.22 1.91 19.21
N VAL A 279 -13.89 2.67 20.25
CA VAL A 279 -12.90 2.26 21.27
C VAL A 279 -13.42 2.56 22.66
N ALA A 280 -13.18 1.65 23.59
CA ALA A 280 -13.33 1.88 25.02
C ALA A 280 -11.95 2.17 25.62
N LEU A 281 -11.80 3.32 26.27
CA LEU A 281 -10.54 3.76 26.87
C LEU A 281 -10.66 3.75 28.39
N ASP A 282 -9.58 3.30 29.04
CA ASP A 282 -9.36 3.46 30.48
C ASP A 282 -8.22 4.47 30.69
N LEU A 283 -8.61 5.70 31.05
CA LEU A 283 -7.73 6.86 31.20
C LEU A 283 -7.20 7.01 32.64
N SER A 284 -7.37 6.00 33.49
CA SER A 284 -6.97 6.07 34.90
C SER A 284 -5.48 6.36 35.08
N GLY A 285 -4.63 5.88 34.16
CA GLY A 285 -3.18 6.06 34.17
C GLY A 285 -2.66 7.31 33.45
N LEU A 286 -3.53 8.12 32.84
CA LEU A 286 -3.14 9.35 32.15
C LEU A 286 -2.56 10.35 33.16
N THR A 287 -1.48 11.05 32.83
CA THR A 287 -0.86 12.08 33.70
C THR A 287 -0.90 13.45 33.03
N PRO A 288 -0.71 14.57 33.77
CA PRO A 288 -0.69 15.90 33.17
C PRO A 288 0.38 16.01 32.07
N GLY A 289 -0.05 16.44 30.87
CA GLY A 289 0.78 16.50 29.66
C GLY A 289 0.56 15.34 28.69
N ASP A 290 0.04 14.21 29.16
CA ASP A 290 -0.29 13.07 28.30
C ASP A 290 -1.51 13.36 27.42
N GLN A 291 -1.52 12.76 26.24
CA GLN A 291 -2.62 12.81 25.29
C GLN A 291 -2.94 11.38 24.83
N CYS A 292 -4.19 10.97 24.95
CA CYS A 292 -4.69 9.67 24.50
C CYS A 292 -5.95 9.87 23.68
N GLY A 293 -6.10 9.20 22.55
CA GLY A 293 -7.24 9.48 21.69
C GLY A 293 -7.45 8.52 20.55
N LEU A 294 -8.44 8.86 19.73
CA LEU A 294 -8.81 8.15 18.50
C LEU A 294 -9.06 9.18 17.40
N GLY A 295 -8.70 8.83 16.16
CA GLY A 295 -9.02 9.66 15.02
C GLY A 295 -8.47 9.10 13.71
N THR A 296 -8.38 9.98 12.71
CA THR A 296 -7.84 9.64 11.39
C THR A 296 -6.37 10.02 11.28
N LEU A 297 -5.58 9.19 10.59
CA LEU A 297 -4.20 9.51 10.22
C LEU A 297 -4.09 9.66 8.69
N GLY A 298 -3.79 10.87 8.21
CA GLY A 298 -3.74 11.20 6.78
C GLY A 298 -3.39 12.66 6.53
N LYS A 299 -3.72 13.20 5.35
CA LYS A 299 -3.44 14.62 5.04
C LYS A 299 -4.20 15.58 5.98
N VAL A 300 -5.43 15.22 6.34
CA VAL A 300 -6.25 15.93 7.33
C VAL A 300 -6.60 14.93 8.41
N ASN A 301 -6.32 15.28 9.66
CA ASN A 301 -6.47 14.41 10.82
C ASN A 301 -7.54 15.02 11.74
N GLY A 302 -8.67 14.36 11.88
CA GLY A 302 -9.66 14.68 12.92
C GLY A 302 -9.47 13.73 14.10
N LEU A 303 -9.22 14.28 15.28
CA LEU A 303 -8.89 13.54 16.50
C LEU A 303 -9.86 13.90 17.63
N ALA A 304 -10.25 12.91 18.42
CA ALA A 304 -10.81 13.10 19.75
C ALA A 304 -9.70 12.77 20.77
N VAL A 305 -9.27 13.76 21.54
CA VAL A 305 -8.09 13.70 22.42
C VAL A 305 -8.52 13.90 23.86
N ALA A 306 -8.25 12.90 24.70
CA ALA A 306 -8.39 12.98 26.14
C ALA A 306 -7.08 13.45 26.78
N THR A 307 -7.20 14.38 27.73
CA THR A 307 -6.09 14.95 28.51
C THR A 307 -6.41 14.91 29.99
N ARG A 308 -5.36 14.99 30.83
CA ARG A 308 -5.48 15.25 32.26
C ARG A 308 -4.91 16.62 32.57
N GLU A 309 -5.68 17.44 33.26
CA GLU A 309 -5.23 18.75 33.75
C GLU A 309 -4.36 18.58 35.01
N ALA A 310 -3.57 19.60 35.34
CA ALA A 310 -2.72 19.58 36.54
C ALA A 310 -3.51 19.34 37.85
N GLY A 311 -4.77 19.79 37.91
CA GLY A 311 -5.69 19.53 39.02
C GLY A 311 -6.30 18.12 39.04
N GLY A 312 -5.89 17.23 38.13
CA GLY A 312 -6.34 15.84 38.05
C GLY A 312 -7.64 15.63 37.26
N ALA A 313 -8.35 16.68 36.88
CA ALA A 313 -9.56 16.58 36.06
C ALA A 313 -9.24 16.04 34.65
N LEU A 314 -10.11 15.17 34.14
CA LEU A 314 -10.04 14.66 32.77
C LEU A 314 -10.92 15.50 31.85
N ALA A 315 -10.44 15.74 30.63
CA ALA A 315 -11.18 16.44 29.60
C ALA A 315 -11.02 15.74 28.24
N LEU A 316 -11.99 15.95 27.36
CA LEU A 316 -11.98 15.54 25.96
C LEU A 316 -12.01 16.80 25.08
N GLN A 317 -11.22 16.80 24.01
CA GLN A 317 -11.14 17.89 23.04
C GLN A 317 -11.13 17.31 21.62
N TRP A 318 -11.84 17.95 20.69
CA TRP A 318 -11.60 17.66 19.27
C TRP A 318 -10.39 18.45 18.79
N ARG A 319 -9.54 17.83 17.97
CA ARG A 319 -8.39 18.48 17.33
C ARG A 319 -8.38 18.18 15.84
N ARG A 320 -8.07 19.18 15.03
CA ARG A 320 -7.78 19.03 13.60
C ARG A 320 -6.31 19.31 13.36
N ILE A 321 -5.60 18.40 12.70
CA ILE A 321 -4.21 18.59 12.26
C ILE A 321 -4.16 18.43 10.74
N VAL A 322 -3.60 19.40 10.02
CA VAL A 322 -3.44 19.34 8.57
C VAL A 322 -1.96 19.21 8.22
N ASP A 323 -1.62 18.13 7.51
CA ASP A 323 -0.30 17.90 6.92
C ASP A 323 -0.07 18.88 5.76
N ARG A 324 0.80 19.87 6.00
CA ARG A 324 1.24 20.86 4.98
C ARG A 324 2.58 20.49 4.33
N GLY A 325 3.08 19.27 4.56
CA GLY A 325 4.37 18.80 4.07
C GLY A 325 5.51 19.24 4.98
N ASP A 326 6.74 18.96 4.53
CA ASP A 326 7.95 19.11 5.34
C ASP A 326 8.50 20.56 5.38
N THR A 327 7.97 21.46 4.53
CA THR A 327 8.48 22.83 4.36
C THR A 327 7.63 23.89 5.05
N GLU A 328 6.45 23.53 5.54
CA GLU A 328 5.49 24.43 6.17
C GLU A 328 5.15 23.96 7.59
N ALA A 329 4.86 24.91 8.48
CA ALA A 329 4.32 24.58 9.79
C ALA A 329 2.97 23.86 9.63
N GLN A 330 2.79 22.79 10.40
CA GLN A 330 1.53 22.06 10.43
C GLN A 330 0.43 22.97 10.98
N ALA A 331 -0.78 22.86 10.45
CA ALA A 331 -1.91 23.62 10.96
C ALA A 331 -2.70 22.80 11.96
N GLU A 332 -2.90 23.36 13.15
CA GLU A 332 -3.63 22.74 14.24
C GLU A 332 -4.76 23.65 14.69
N ASP A 333 -5.97 23.10 14.77
CA ASP A 333 -7.13 23.78 15.34
C ASP A 333 -7.71 22.91 16.45
N ASP A 334 -7.94 23.55 17.59
CA ASP A 334 -8.44 22.90 18.78
C ASP A 334 -9.86 23.37 19.08
N GLY A 335 -10.72 22.39 19.37
CA GLY A 335 -12.09 22.60 19.80
C GLY A 335 -12.23 23.01 21.26
N PRO A 336 -13.47 23.23 21.72
CA PRO A 336 -13.73 23.38 23.14
C PRO A 336 -13.37 22.09 23.89
N ARG A 337 -12.90 22.25 25.13
CA ARG A 337 -12.69 21.14 26.07
C ARG A 337 -13.99 20.79 26.79
N VAL A 338 -14.28 19.51 26.89
CA VAL A 338 -15.45 18.97 27.57
C VAL A 338 -14.99 18.12 28.75
N PRO A 339 -15.37 18.42 30.01
CA PRO A 339 -15.01 17.60 31.15
C PRO A 339 -15.54 16.17 31.03
N LEU A 340 -14.72 15.19 31.41
CA LEU A 340 -15.12 13.79 31.48
C LEU A 340 -15.57 13.44 32.91
N PRO A 341 -16.70 12.72 33.10
CA PRO A 341 -17.22 12.38 34.42
C PRO A 341 -16.39 11.29 35.14
N GLY A 342 -15.50 10.60 34.43
CA GLY A 342 -14.67 9.54 34.97
C GLY A 342 -13.60 9.06 33.99
N PRO A 343 -12.76 8.09 34.40
CA PRO A 343 -11.64 7.62 33.58
C PRO A 343 -12.04 6.68 32.45
N ARG A 344 -13.25 6.12 32.47
CA ARG A 344 -13.73 5.25 31.39
C ARG A 344 -14.53 6.07 30.39
N VAL A 345 -14.15 6.01 29.12
CA VAL A 345 -14.82 6.71 28.03
C VAL A 345 -14.91 5.82 26.80
N GLU A 346 -16.03 5.90 26.10
CA GLU A 346 -16.19 5.30 24.78
C GLU A 346 -16.15 6.39 23.71
N LEU A 347 -15.28 6.23 22.72
CA LEU A 347 -15.19 7.12 21.57
C LEU A 347 -15.72 6.41 20.33
N ARG A 348 -16.62 7.06 19.60
CA ARG A 348 -17.34 6.46 18.45
C ARG A 348 -17.37 7.36 17.21
N PRO A 349 -16.23 7.75 16.62
CA PRO A 349 -16.21 8.60 15.43
C PRO A 349 -16.82 7.87 14.21
N LEU A 350 -17.66 8.61 13.48
CA LEU A 350 -18.25 8.17 12.22
C LEU A 350 -17.40 8.68 11.05
N LEU A 351 -16.98 7.77 10.19
CA LEU A 351 -16.33 8.08 8.92
C LEU A 351 -17.30 7.84 7.77
N ARG A 352 -17.61 8.92 7.05
CA ARG A 352 -18.44 8.88 5.86
C ARG A 352 -17.67 9.46 4.70
N GLU A 353 -17.52 8.69 3.63
CA GLU A 353 -17.07 9.26 2.37
C GLU A 353 -18.21 10.15 1.84
N VAL A 354 -17.98 11.46 1.83
CA VAL A 354 -18.89 12.42 1.22
C VAL A 354 -18.47 12.52 -0.24
N HIS A 355 -19.20 11.85 -1.12
CA HIS A 355 -19.10 12.17 -2.55
C HIS A 355 -19.67 13.57 -2.71
N LEU A 356 -18.78 14.56 -2.89
CA LEU A 356 -19.14 15.93 -3.25
C LEU A 356 -19.33 16.04 -4.74
#